data_AF-A0A919NXE2-F1
#
_entry.id   AF-A0A919NXE2-F1
#
_cell.length_a   1.000
_cell.length_b   1.000
_cell.length_c   1.000
_cell.angle_alpha   90.00
_cell.angle_beta   90.00
_cell.angle_gamma   90.00
#
_symmetry.space_group_name_H-M   'P 1'
#
loop_
_entity.id
_entity.type
_entity.pdbx_description
1 polymer ?
#
loop_
_entity_poly.entity_id
_entity_poly.type
_entity_poly.pdbx_seq_one_letter_code
_entity_poly.pdbx_strand_id
1 'polypeptide(L)'
;MPCPACGLTTAAIALVRGEVGAAFGANPLIFGLAALVVAVVPLVVLRAAGVLGPPRPWSPNRRRWVARLIGLLAVASWLFQLHRLGFGRAT
;
A
#
# COMPACT_ATOMS: atom_id res chain seq x y z
N MET A 1 6.80 -20.94 1.39
CA MET A 1 7.73 -20.26 0.45
C MET A 1 7.83 -18.79 0.82
N PRO A 2 9.04 -18.22 0.99
CA PRO A 2 9.22 -16.78 1.15
C PRO A 2 8.88 -16.09 -0.18
N CYS A 3 7.69 -15.50 -0.28
CA CYS A 3 7.30 -14.70 -1.44
C CYS A 3 7.35 -13.21 -1.07
N PRO A 4 8.26 -12.42 -1.65
CA PRO A 4 8.35 -10.99 -1.36
C PRO A 4 7.00 -10.32 -1.63
N ALA A 5 6.35 -10.63 -2.76
CA ALA A 5 5.03 -10.10 -3.11
C ALA A 5 3.92 -10.34 -2.06
N CYS A 6 4.04 -11.37 -1.22
CA CYS A 6 3.03 -11.70 -0.22
C CYS A 6 3.09 -10.84 1.03
N GLY A 7 4.20 -10.15 1.29
CA GLY A 7 4.41 -9.40 2.54
C GLY A 7 3.34 -8.34 2.79
N LEU A 8 2.81 -7.72 1.73
CA LEU A 8 1.73 -6.73 1.84
C LEU A 8 0.40 -7.37 2.24
N THR A 9 0.03 -8.50 1.64
CA THR A 9 -1.20 -9.23 1.97
C THR A 9 -1.14 -9.78 3.39
N THR A 10 0.01 -10.33 3.80
CA THR A 10 0.23 -10.75 5.19
C THR A 10 0.08 -9.59 6.16
N ALA A 11 0.65 -8.43 5.83
CA ALA A 11 0.53 -7.22 6.65
C ALA A 11 -0.93 -6.75 6.74
N ALA A 12 -1.69 -6.83 5.65
CA ALA A 12 -3.11 -6.49 5.62
C ALA A 12 -3.93 -7.41 6.53
N ILE A 13 -3.72 -8.73 6.45
CA ILE A 13 -4.42 -9.71 7.30
C ILE A 13 -4.09 -9.47 8.77
N ALA A 14 -2.81 -9.27 9.11
CA ALA A 14 -2.39 -8.96 10.48
C ALA A 14 -3.03 -7.65 10.98
N LEU A 15 -3.05 -6.61 10.15
CA LEU A 15 -3.65 -5.33 10.52
C LEU A 15 -5.16 -5.44 10.77
N VAL A 16 -5.89 -6.19 9.93
CA VAL A 16 -7.33 -6.46 10.10
C VAL A 16 -7.60 -7.23 11.39
N ARG A 17 -6.69 -8.11 11.81
CA ARG A 17 -6.76 -8.84 13.08
C ARG A 17 -6.39 -8.00 14.30
N GLY A 18 -5.99 -6.73 14.11
CA GLY A 18 -5.51 -5.85 15.18
C GLY A 18 -4.07 -6.14 15.61
N GLU A 19 -3.35 -6.99 14.89
CA GLU A 19 -1.96 -7.38 15.19
C GLU A 19 -0.97 -6.33 14.62
N VAL A 20 -0.97 -5.13 15.20
CA VAL A 20 -0.21 -3.97 14.67
C VAL A 20 1.30 -4.27 14.51
N GLY A 21 1.91 -4.92 15.51
CA GLY A 21 3.33 -5.28 15.47
C GLY A 21 3.64 -6.30 14.36
N ALA A 22 2.79 -7.30 14.17
CA ALA A 22 2.93 -8.28 13.11
C ALA A 22 2.72 -7.65 11.73
N ALA A 23 1.78 -6.70 11.60
CA ALA A 23 1.56 -5.93 10.38
C ALA A 23 2.77 -5.07 10.01
N PHE A 24 3.34 -4.34 10.97
CA PHE A 24 4.54 -3.53 10.77
C PHE A 24 5.75 -4.38 10.39
N GLY A 25 5.97 -5.49 11.11
CA GLY A 25 7.01 -6.44 10.78
C GLY A 25 6.81 -7.08 9.40
N ALA A 26 5.57 -7.24 8.95
CA ALA A 26 5.25 -7.83 7.65
C ALA A 26 5.54 -6.88 6.48
N ASN A 27 4.99 -5.67 6.52
CA ASN A 27 5.27 -4.60 5.57
C ASN A 27 4.78 -3.24 6.10
N PRO A 28 5.66 -2.27 6.42
CA PRO A 28 5.26 -0.99 6.98
C PRO A 28 4.42 -0.12 6.03
N LEU A 29 4.47 -0.35 4.71
CA LEU A 29 3.63 0.38 3.76
C LEU A 29 2.13 0.13 3.94
N ILE A 30 1.75 -0.93 4.67
CA ILE A 30 0.35 -1.25 4.92
C ILE A 30 -0.39 -0.11 5.62
N PHE A 31 0.28 0.65 6.50
CA PHE A 31 -0.35 1.76 7.21
C PHE A 31 -0.69 2.92 6.29
N GLY A 32 0.19 3.21 5.32
CA GLY A 32 -0.09 4.21 4.28
C GLY A 32 -1.27 3.79 3.40
N LEU A 33 -1.33 2.51 3.02
CA LEU A 33 -2.47 1.99 2.26
C LEU A 33 -3.77 1.99 3.08
N ALA A 34 -3.72 1.64 4.37
CA ALA A 34 -4.87 1.68 5.25
C ALA A 34 -5.42 3.11 5.38
N ALA A 35 -4.54 4.10 5.59
CA ALA A 35 -4.92 5.51 5.62
C ALA A 35 -5.54 5.96 4.29
N LEU A 36 -4.96 5.54 3.16
CA LEU A 36 -5.50 5.82 1.83
C LEU A 36 -6.90 5.22 1.66
N VAL A 37 -7.12 3.97 2.08
CA VAL A 37 -8.43 3.31 2.02
C VAL A 37 -9.45 4.04 2.89
N VAL A 38 -9.08 4.40 4.12
CA VAL A 38 -9.93 5.17 5.04
C VAL A 38 -10.34 6.52 4.43
N ALA A 39 -9.48 7.17 3.65
CA ALA A 39 -9.82 8.42 2.98
C ALA A 39 -10.62 8.20 1.68
N VAL A 40 -10.24 7.22 0.87
CA VAL A 40 -10.81 6.99 -0.46
C VAL A 40 -12.21 6.39 -0.37
N VAL A 41 -12.47 5.46 0.55
CA VAL A 41 -13.77 4.79 0.66
C VAL A 41 -14.90 5.80 0.91
N PRO A 42 -14.84 6.70 1.90
CA PRO A 42 -15.87 7.74 2.08
C PRO A 42 -16.00 8.65 0.86
N LEU A 43 -14.89 9.03 0.24
CA LEU A 43 -14.91 9.87 -0.97
C LEU A 43 -15.60 9.19 -2.16
N VAL A 44 -15.47 7.87 -2.28
CA VAL A 44 -16.16 7.07 -3.30
C VAL A 44 -17.64 6.96 -2.95
N VAL A 45 -17.98 6.67 -1.69
CA VAL A 45 -19.38 6.59 -1.22
C VAL A 45 -20.11 7.91 -1.43
N LEU A 46 -19.51 9.04 -1.05
CA LEU A 46 -20.09 10.37 -1.24
C LEU A 46 -20.30 10.72 -2.71
N ARG A 47 -19.41 10.25 -3.60
CA ARG A 47 -19.58 10.43 -5.05
C ARG A 47 -20.68 9.54 -5.62
N ALA A 48 -20.72 8.28 -5.20
CA ALA A 48 -21.77 7.35 -5.60
C ALA A 48 -23.17 7.83 -5.16
N ALA A 49 -23.24 8.50 -3.99
CA ALA A 49 -24.44 9.14 -3.49
C ALA A 49 -24.77 10.49 -4.15
N GLY A 50 -23.96 10.98 -5.10
CA GLY A 50 -24.17 12.25 -5.79
C GLY A 50 -23.85 13.52 -4.98
N VAL A 51 -23.27 13.38 -3.79
CA VAL A 51 -22.92 14.52 -2.91
C VAL A 51 -21.70 15.29 -3.43
N LEU A 52 -20.75 14.58 -4.04
CA LEU A 52 -19.52 15.16 -4.58
C LEU A 52 -19.49 15.08 -6.10
N GLY A 53 -18.99 16.15 -6.73
CA GLY A 53 -18.77 16.19 -8.18
C GLY A 53 -17.67 15.23 -8.68
N PRO A 54 -17.57 15.05 -10.01
CA PRO A 54 -16.61 14.15 -10.63
C PRO A 54 -15.17 14.55 -10.28
N PRO A 55 -14.25 13.58 -10.15
CA PRO A 55 -12.85 13.87 -9.87
C PRO A 55 -12.26 14.72 -11.01
N ARG A 56 -11.50 15.75 -10.65
CA ARG A 56 -10.75 16.53 -11.65
C ARG A 56 -9.59 15.69 -12.18
N PRO A 57 -9.38 15.63 -13.50
CA PRO A 57 -8.25 14.92 -14.08
C PRO A 57 -6.95 15.54 -13.57
N TRP A 58 -5.98 14.70 -13.25
CA TRP A 58 -4.67 15.18 -12.84
C TRP A 58 -3.93 15.79 -14.03
N SER A 59 -3.21 16.87 -13.77
CA SER A 59 -2.28 17.40 -14.76
C SER A 59 -1.23 16.33 -15.13
N PRO A 60 -0.74 16.32 -16.38
CA PRO A 60 0.27 15.34 -16.82
C PRO A 60 1.49 15.30 -15.90
N ASN A 61 1.89 16.46 -15.36
CA ASN A 61 3.03 16.57 -14.46
C ASN A 61 2.75 15.92 -13.09
N ARG A 62 1.57 16.16 -12.51
CA ARG A 62 1.17 15.54 -11.24
C ARG A 62 1.02 14.03 -11.39
N ARG A 63 0.47 13.55 -12.51
CA ARG A 63 0.38 12.11 -12.81
C ARG A 63 1.75 11.44 -12.86
N ARG A 64 2.73 12.05 -13.54
CA ARG A 64 4.12 11.55 -13.58
C ARG A 64 4.76 11.54 -12.19
N TRP A 65 4.56 12.60 -11.41
CA TRP A 65 5.07 12.69 -10.04
C TRP A 65 4.51 11.58 -9.15
N VAL A 66 3.20 11.37 -9.17
CA VAL A 66 2.58 10.29 -8.38
C VAL A 66 3.03 8.92 -8.87
N ALA A 67 3.14 8.71 -10.19
CA ALA A 67 3.69 7.45 -10.73
C ALA A 67 5.12 7.18 -10.23
N ARG A 68 5.97 8.21 -10.18
CA ARG A 68 7.32 8.11 -9.60
C ARG A 68 7.27 7.78 -8.12
N LEU A 69 6.42 8.44 -7.33
CA LEU A 69 6.26 8.14 -5.92
C LEU A 69 5.80 6.71 -5.68
N ILE A 70 4.79 6.23 -6.42
CA ILE A 70 4.31 4.84 -6.34
C ILE A 70 5.44 3.87 -6.72
N GLY A 71 6.19 4.16 -7.78
CA GLY A 71 7.35 3.36 -8.18
C GLY A 71 8.42 3.28 -7.09
N LEU A 72 8.76 4.41 -6.48
CA LEU A 72 9.71 4.48 -5.37
C LEU A 72 9.21 3.68 -4.15
N LEU A 73 7.93 3.81 -3.80
CA LEU A 73 7.33 3.03 -2.70
C LEU A 73 7.32 1.52 -3.01
N ALA A 74 7.03 1.13 -4.25
CA ALA A 74 7.08 -0.27 -4.67
C ALA A 74 8.50 -0.84 -4.55
N VAL A 75 9.52 -0.10 -5.01
CA VAL A 75 10.94 -0.48 -4.87
C VAL A 75 11.34 -0.54 -3.39
N ALA A 76 10.94 0.44 -2.58
CA ALA A 76 11.22 0.44 -1.14
C ALA A 76 10.55 -0.76 -0.43
N SER A 77 9.29 -1.08 -0.77
CA SER A 77 8.60 -2.28 -0.31
C SER A 77 9.39 -3.53 -0.61
N TRP A 78 9.89 -3.61 -1.85
CA TRP A 78 10.60 -4.78 -2.35
C TRP A 78 11.97 -4.92 -1.68
N LEU A 79 12.73 -3.84 -1.55
CA LEU A 79 14.00 -3.82 -0.82
C LEU A 79 13.82 -4.18 0.65
N PHE A 80 12.77 -3.66 1.30
CA PHE A 80 12.43 -4.04 2.67
C PHE A 80 12.15 -5.54 2.78
N GLN A 81 11.37 -6.09 1.86
CA GLN A 81 11.07 -7.53 1.82
C GLN A 81 12.32 -8.36 1.55
N LEU A 82 13.20 -7.94 0.64
CA LEU A 82 14.47 -8.61 0.40
C LEU A 82 15.39 -8.57 1.61
N HIS A 83 15.51 -7.42 2.26
CA HIS A 83 16.30 -7.28 3.48
C HIS A 83 15.75 -8.16 4.60
N ARG A 84 14.42 -8.17 4.78
CA ARG A 84 13.73 -8.95 5.81
C ARG A 84 13.81 -10.45 5.55
N LEU A 85 13.59 -10.89 4.32
CA LEU A 85 13.64 -12.30 3.94
C LEU A 85 15.09 -12.78 3.80
N GLY A 86 16.04 -11.85 3.71
CA GLY A 86 17.44 -12.09 3.43
C GLY A 86 17.62 -12.74 2.06
N PHE A 87 18.86 -12.83 1.61
CA PHE A 87 19.28 -13.91 0.72
C PHE A 87 19.13 -15.26 1.46
N GLY A 88 17.91 -15.67 1.82
CA GLY A 88 17.62 -16.77 2.76
C GLY A 88 16.64 -17.77 2.15
N ARG A 89 17.18 -18.89 1.65
CA ARG A 89 16.53 -20.07 1.04
C ARG A 89 16.30 -20.02 -0.48
N ALA A 90 17.38 -19.81 -1.21
CA ALA A 90 17.62 -20.54 -2.46
C ALA A 90 18.58 -21.72 -2.18
N THR A 91 18.20 -22.59 -1.23
CA THR A 91 18.65 -23.99 -1.10
C THR A 91 17.46 -24.78 -0.61
#